data_AF-A0A1V5G837-F1
#
_entry.id   AF-A0A1V5G837-F1
#
_cell.length_a   1.000
_cell.length_b   1.000
_cell.length_c   1.000
_cell.angle_alpha   90.00
_cell.angle_beta   90.00
_cell.angle_gamma   90.00
#
_symmetry.space_group_name_H-M   'P 1'
#
loop_
_entity.id
_entity.type
_entity.pdbx_description
1 polymer ?
#
loop_
_entity_poly.entity_id
_entity_poly.type
_entity_poly.pdbx_seq_one_letter_code
_entity_poly.pdbx_strand_id
1 'polypeptide(L)'
;MSEEIYNIAAEFKLKVMLAHVHRYLPYYSKEEMETVLHCNAIYQINNEAFASWKEKRIAKKVMAEHTHFAFGSDAHNTSSRMPNWDLLQKKVKGPDIAVSDSMFEKYSI
;
A
#
# COMPACT_ATOMS: atom_id res chain seq x y z
N MET A 1 20.95 5.24 -0.31
CA MET A 1 19.51 5.15 -0.64
C MET A 1 18.64 4.86 0.58
N SER A 2 18.72 3.68 1.23
CA SER A 2 17.89 3.39 2.42
C SER A 2 18.22 4.29 3.61
N GLU A 3 19.50 4.54 3.88
CA GLU A 3 19.95 5.49 4.92
C GLU A 3 19.54 6.93 4.61
N GLU A 4 19.57 7.36 3.34
CA GLU A 4 19.16 8.72 2.95
C GLU A 4 17.66 8.93 3.16
N ILE A 5 16.83 7.95 2.76
CA ILE A 5 15.38 7.99 3.00
C ILE A 5 15.11 8.00 4.51
N TYR A 6 15.85 7.23 5.30
CA TYR A 6 15.74 7.22 6.75
C TYR A 6 16.12 8.57 7.36
N ASN A 7 17.24 9.15 6.95
CA ASN A 7 17.73 10.42 7.48
C ASN A 7 16.76 11.56 7.14
N ILE A 8 16.25 11.62 5.91
CA ILE A 8 15.21 12.60 5.51
C ILE A 8 13.94 12.38 6.33
N ALA A 9 13.50 11.14 6.49
CA ALA A 9 12.30 10.84 7.27
C ALA A 9 12.46 11.23 8.75
N ALA A 10 13.64 10.99 9.33
CA ALA A 10 13.94 11.35 10.71
C ALA A 10 14.03 12.86 10.92
N GLU A 11 14.77 13.56 10.06
CA GLU A 11 14.99 15.02 10.14
C GLU A 11 13.67 15.78 9.97
N PHE A 12 12.90 15.45 8.94
CA PHE A 12 11.66 16.15 8.61
C PHE A 12 10.42 15.53 9.27
N LYS A 13 10.60 14.55 10.17
CA LYS A 13 9.53 13.80 10.84
C LYS A 13 8.48 13.26 9.86
N LEU A 14 8.93 12.78 8.71
CA LEU A 14 8.05 12.27 7.66
C LEU A 14 7.67 10.83 7.95
N LYS A 15 6.41 10.49 7.65
CA LYS A 15 6.00 9.10 7.58
C LYS A 15 6.23 8.58 6.16
N VAL A 16 7.12 7.60 6.03
CA VAL A 16 7.38 6.94 4.74
C VAL A 16 6.17 6.10 4.33
N MET A 17 5.73 6.27 3.09
CA MET A 17 4.75 5.41 2.42
C MET A 17 5.44 4.65 1.30
N LEU A 18 5.40 3.32 1.34
CA LEU A 18 5.90 2.47 0.26
C LEU A 18 4.79 2.30 -0.78
N ALA A 19 5.02 2.82 -1.97
CA ALA A 19 4.06 2.77 -3.06
C ALA A 19 3.84 1.35 -3.56
N HIS A 20 2.57 1.03 -3.86
CA HIS A 20 2.07 -0.12 -4.59
C HIS A 20 2.81 -1.44 -4.27
N VAL A 21 2.90 -1.79 -2.98
CA VAL A 21 3.72 -2.92 -2.50
C VAL A 21 3.33 -4.27 -3.11
N HIS A 22 2.08 -4.42 -3.54
CA HIS A 22 1.58 -5.60 -4.26
C HIS A 22 2.33 -5.88 -5.58
N ARG A 23 2.96 -4.87 -6.19
CA ARG A 23 3.75 -5.00 -7.43
C ARG A 23 5.21 -5.42 -7.19
N TYR A 24 5.66 -5.55 -5.94
CA TYR A 24 7.07 -5.87 -5.65
C TYR A 24 7.43 -7.34 -5.91
N LEU A 25 6.43 -8.23 -6.03
CA LEU A 25 6.60 -9.67 -6.28
C LEU A 25 7.62 -10.08 -7.34
N PRO A 26 7.71 -9.41 -8.51
CA PRO A 26 8.63 -9.84 -9.56
C PRO A 26 10.09 -9.49 -9.23
N TYR A 27 10.31 -8.56 -8.29
CA TYR A 27 11.60 -7.95 -8.03
C TYR A 27 12.27 -8.48 -6.75
N TYR A 28 11.49 -9.04 -5.83
CA TYR A 28 11.96 -9.48 -4.53
C TYR A 28 11.62 -10.93 -4.28
N SER A 29 12.58 -11.67 -3.70
CA SER A 29 12.34 -12.97 -3.10
C SER A 29 11.35 -12.86 -1.93
N LYS A 30 10.87 -14.01 -1.45
CA LYS A 30 9.97 -14.04 -0.29
C LYS A 30 10.61 -13.42 0.95
N GLU A 31 11.88 -13.70 1.22
CA GLU A 31 12.61 -13.21 2.39
C GLU A 31 12.83 -11.69 2.34
N GLU A 32 13.16 -11.17 1.15
CA GLU A 32 13.27 -9.72 0.95
C GLU A 32 11.91 -9.04 1.06
N MET A 33 10.84 -9.66 0.56
CA MET A 33 9.47 -9.17 0.76
C MET A 33 9.09 -9.13 2.24
N GLU A 34 9.43 -10.15 3.04
CA GLU A 34 9.23 -10.09 4.48
C GLU A 34 10.02 -8.90 5.07
N THR A 35 11.27 -8.70 4.66
CA THR A 35 12.08 -7.58 5.14
C THR A 35 11.43 -6.22 4.86
N VAL A 36 10.90 -6.04 3.65
CA VAL A 36 10.15 -4.83 3.26
C VAL A 36 8.89 -4.65 4.10
N LEU A 37 8.15 -5.73 4.38
CA LEU A 37 6.92 -5.72 5.19
C LEU A 37 7.16 -5.58 6.70
N HIS A 38 8.42 -5.58 7.15
CA HIS A 38 8.80 -5.24 8.53
C HIS A 38 9.31 -3.80 8.68
N CYS A 39 9.37 -3.02 7.59
CA CYS A 39 9.75 -1.62 7.68
C CYS A 39 8.69 -0.77 8.41
N ASN A 40 9.11 0.25 9.15
CA ASN A 40 8.18 1.18 9.80
C ASN A 40 7.58 2.19 8.79
N ALA A 41 6.78 1.70 7.85
CA ALA A 41 6.18 2.49 6.77
C ALA A 41 4.66 2.31 6.70
N ILE A 42 3.99 3.13 5.90
CA ILE A 42 2.63 2.87 5.44
C ILE A 42 2.74 2.07 4.13
N TYR A 43 2.04 0.95 4.04
CA TYR A 43 2.02 0.14 2.83
C TYR A 43 0.88 0.56 1.92
N GLN A 44 1.20 1.18 0.79
CA GLN A 44 0.18 1.57 -0.18
C GLN A 44 -0.13 0.40 -1.13
N ILE A 45 -1.42 0.13 -1.31
CA ILE A 45 -1.94 -0.92 -2.18
C ILE A 45 -2.81 -0.26 -3.26
N ASN A 46 -2.55 -0.57 -4.54
CA ASN A 46 -3.41 -0.04 -5.59
C ASN A 46 -4.75 -0.77 -5.61
N ASN A 47 -5.80 -0.03 -5.95
CA ASN A 47 -7.15 -0.57 -6.07
C ASN A 47 -7.23 -1.72 -7.09
N GLU A 48 -6.42 -1.67 -8.16
CA GLU A 48 -6.34 -2.72 -9.18
C GLU A 48 -5.80 -4.06 -8.66
N ALA A 49 -5.08 -4.07 -7.53
CA ALA A 49 -4.55 -5.30 -6.94
C ALA A 49 -5.64 -6.34 -6.68
N PHE A 50 -6.89 -5.89 -6.47
CA PHE A 50 -8.05 -6.74 -6.22
C PHE A 50 -8.66 -7.36 -7.48
N ALA A 51 -8.18 -7.00 -8.67
CA ALA A 51 -8.53 -7.63 -9.95
C ALA A 51 -7.68 -8.88 -10.23
N SER A 52 -6.45 -8.96 -9.70
CA SER A 52 -5.52 -10.08 -9.91
C SER A 52 -5.48 -11.02 -8.71
N TRP A 53 -5.59 -12.33 -8.92
CA TRP A 53 -5.47 -13.31 -7.83
C TRP A 53 -4.13 -13.24 -7.09
N LYS A 54 -3.04 -13.01 -7.84
CA LYS A 54 -1.67 -12.99 -7.30
C LYS A 54 -1.45 -11.77 -6.41
N GLU A 55 -1.82 -10.58 -6.91
CA GLU A 55 -1.64 -9.31 -6.19
C GLU A 55 -2.62 -9.20 -5.02
N LYS A 56 -3.86 -9.64 -5.21
CA LYS A 56 -4.87 -9.71 -4.15
C LYS A 56 -4.41 -10.54 -2.96
N ARG A 57 -3.65 -11.62 -3.18
CA ARG A 57 -3.10 -12.44 -2.08
C ARG A 57 -2.18 -11.61 -1.19
N ILE A 58 -1.35 -10.75 -1.76
CA ILE A 58 -0.47 -9.86 -0.97
C ILE A 58 -1.25 -8.75 -0.33
N ALA A 59 -2.15 -8.11 -1.06
CA ALA A 59 -3.01 -7.08 -0.50
C ALA A 59 -3.68 -7.60 0.78
N LYS A 60 -4.27 -8.80 0.71
CA LYS A 60 -4.85 -9.47 1.88
C LYS A 60 -3.84 -9.81 2.98
N LYS A 61 -2.63 -10.24 2.63
CA LYS A 61 -1.57 -10.51 3.61
C LYS A 61 -1.24 -9.22 4.38
N VAL A 62 -1.00 -8.12 3.67
CA VAL A 62 -0.71 -6.80 4.24
C VAL A 62 -1.85 -6.34 5.15
N MET A 63 -3.10 -6.45 4.69
CA MET A 63 -4.28 -6.07 5.47
C MET A 63 -4.48 -6.93 6.73
N ALA A 64 -4.05 -8.20 6.71
CA ALA A 64 -4.20 -9.11 7.84
C ALA A 64 -3.09 -8.93 8.88
N GLU A 65 -1.88 -8.62 8.45
CA GLU A 65 -0.69 -8.57 9.30
C GLU A 65 -0.35 -7.15 9.79
N HIS A 66 -0.90 -6.12 9.14
CA HIS A 66 -0.55 -4.73 9.43
C HIS A 66 -1.79 -3.84 9.55
N THR A 67 -1.68 -2.84 10.41
CA THR A 67 -2.67 -1.76 10.57
C THR A 67 -2.24 -0.45 9.92
N HIS A 68 -1.09 -0.44 9.25
CA HIS A 68 -0.50 0.73 8.62
C HIS A 68 -0.46 0.53 7.10
N PHE A 69 -1.63 0.54 6.46
CA PHE A 69 -1.75 0.46 5.01
C PHE A 69 -2.73 1.50 4.49
N ALA A 70 -2.63 1.83 3.20
CA ALA A 70 -3.51 2.78 2.54
C ALA A 70 -3.87 2.27 1.14
N PHE A 71 -5.11 2.51 0.70
CA PHE A 71 -5.52 2.27 -0.67
C PHE A 71 -5.21 3.49 -1.54
N GLY A 72 -4.82 3.25 -2.79
CA GLY A 72 -4.57 4.30 -3.75
C GLY A 72 -4.95 3.90 -5.16
N SER A 73 -5.25 4.87 -5.99
CA SER A 73 -5.69 4.62 -7.36
C SER A 73 -4.53 4.31 -8.31
N ASP A 74 -3.41 5.02 -8.17
CA ASP A 74 -2.31 5.07 -9.15
C ASP A 74 -2.86 5.27 -10.59
N ALA A 75 -3.92 6.07 -10.70
CA ALA A 75 -4.64 6.31 -11.94
C ALA A 75 -3.86 7.28 -12.84
N HIS A 76 -3.88 7.03 -14.14
CA HIS A 76 -3.25 7.89 -15.15
C HIS A 76 -4.23 8.34 -16.24
N ASN A 77 -5.42 7.73 -16.31
CA ASN A 77 -6.49 8.08 -17.23
C ASN A 77 -7.83 7.48 -16.73
N THR A 78 -8.89 7.62 -17.51
CA THR A 78 -10.23 7.06 -17.18
C THR A 78 -10.51 5.72 -17.87
N SER A 79 -9.53 5.14 -18.55
CA SER A 79 -9.67 3.91 -19.34
C SER A 79 -8.71 2.81 -18.85
N SER A 80 -7.49 2.73 -19.39
CA SER A 80 -6.54 1.65 -19.12
C SER A 80 -5.92 1.68 -17.72
N ARG A 81 -5.81 2.86 -17.10
CA ARG A 81 -5.27 3.08 -15.75
C ARG A 81 -6.25 3.93 -14.95
N MET A 82 -7.46 3.41 -14.81
CA MET A 82 -8.57 4.06 -14.09
C MET A 82 -8.46 3.93 -12.57
N PRO A 83 -9.19 4.75 -11.79
CA PRO A 83 -9.05 4.75 -10.33
C PRO A 83 -9.49 3.48 -9.60
N ASN A 84 -10.38 2.68 -10.18
CA ASN A 84 -10.83 1.39 -9.62
C ASN A 84 -11.45 1.45 -8.20
N TRP A 85 -12.02 2.59 -7.78
CA TRP A 85 -12.69 2.70 -6.48
C TRP A 85 -13.91 1.77 -6.34
N ASP A 86 -14.72 1.62 -7.39
CA ASP A 86 -15.86 0.71 -7.39
C ASP A 86 -15.44 -0.75 -7.21
N LEU A 87 -14.32 -1.14 -7.84
CA LEU A 87 -13.73 -2.46 -7.67
C LEU A 87 -13.31 -2.69 -6.22
N LEU A 88 -12.63 -1.71 -5.61
CA LEU A 88 -12.20 -1.76 -4.22
C LEU A 88 -13.41 -1.97 -3.30
N GLN A 89 -14.42 -1.10 -3.40
CA GLN A 89 -15.63 -1.16 -2.57
C GLN A 89 -16.40 -2.48 -2.72
N LYS A 90 -16.37 -3.10 -3.91
CA LYS A 90 -16.99 -4.41 -4.15
C LYS A 90 -16.19 -5.58 -3.53
N LYS A 91 -14.88 -5.43 -3.32
CA LYS A 91 -13.97 -6.53 -2.95
C LYS A 91 -13.42 -6.43 -1.53
N VAL A 92 -13.45 -5.25 -0.94
CA VAL A 92 -12.89 -4.92 0.38
C VAL A 92 -14.00 -4.47 1.31
N LYS A 93 -13.90 -4.85 2.60
CA LYS A 93 -14.93 -4.53 3.58
C LYS A 93 -14.75 -3.11 4.12
N GLY A 94 -15.84 -2.48 4.53
CA GLY A 94 -15.84 -1.13 5.12
C GLY A 94 -14.81 -0.91 6.25
N PRO A 95 -14.63 -1.84 7.22
CA PRO A 95 -13.62 -1.68 8.25
C PRO A 95 -12.18 -1.57 7.72
N ASP A 96 -11.83 -2.32 6.67
CA ASP A 96 -10.49 -2.25 6.07
C ASP A 96 -10.29 -0.92 5.31
N ILE A 97 -11.35 -0.41 4.70
CA ILE A 97 -11.35 0.92 4.06
C ILE A 97 -11.15 2.00 5.15
N ALA A 98 -11.84 1.89 6.28
CA ALA A 98 -11.67 2.82 7.39
C ALA A 98 -10.25 2.81 7.99
N VAL A 99 -9.59 1.65 8.05
CA VAL A 99 -8.16 1.58 8.43
C VAL A 99 -7.31 2.39 7.46
N SER A 100 -7.52 2.23 6.15
CA SER A 100 -6.84 3.02 5.13
C SER A 100 -7.08 4.53 5.32
N ASP A 101 -8.33 4.95 5.45
CA ASP A 101 -8.71 6.36 5.58
C ASP A 101 -8.10 6.99 6.84
N SER A 102 -8.05 6.24 7.95
CA SER A 102 -7.42 6.69 9.19
C SER A 102 -5.93 7.02 9.06
N MET A 103 -5.21 6.43 8.08
CA MET A 103 -3.81 6.77 7.83
C MET A 103 -3.68 8.16 7.23
N PHE A 104 -4.57 8.54 6.31
CA PHE A 104 -4.58 9.87 5.72
C PHE A 104 -4.93 10.93 6.76
N GLU A 105 -5.92 10.67 7.63
CA GLU A 105 -6.25 11.55 8.75
C GLU A 105 -5.09 11.72 9.73
N LYS A 106 -4.49 10.59 10.17
CA LYS A 106 -3.41 10.59 11.16
C LYS A 106 -2.18 11.35 10.70
N TYR A 107 -1.85 11.27 9.40
CA TYR A 107 -0.64 11.87 8.85
C TYR A 107 -0.91 13.12 7.99
N SER A 108 -2.16 13.58 7.93
CA SER A 108 -2.59 14.75 7.14
C SER A 108 -2.14 14.69 5.67
N ILE A 109 -2.32 13.51 5.06
CA ILE A 109 -1.99 13.22 3.65
C ILE A 109 -3.21 13.42 2.78
#